data_AF-A0A956RAG3-F1
#
_entry.id   AF-A0A956RAG3-F1
#
_cell.length_a   1.000
_cell.length_b   1.000
_cell.length_c   1.000
_cell.angle_alpha   90.00
_cell.angle_beta   90.00
_cell.angle_gamma   90.00
#
_symmetry.space_group_name_H-M   'P 1'
#
loop_
_entity.id
_entity.type
_entity.pdbx_description
1 polymer ?
#
loop_
_entity_poly.entity_id
_entity_poly.type
_entity_poly.pdbx_seq_one_letter_code
_entity_poly.pdbx_strand_id
1 'polypeptide(L)'
;VSVEALAQHDFSVRLTGQPVIGQAFAQSVTQSLRSSTLVSLAALAVVLLLFRQVRALVPAVWTVMITAGVIELLGHPISIGTGMVACIALGAGVDFAIHLGVRARGSQASHPGREATDALGGVILATGVQLAVAFLVLLASEMPPLQQFGVGLAVGLMGAATGAVWLTPRLFPPRRG
;
A
#
# COMPACT_ATOMS: atom_id res chain seq x y z
N VAL A 1 32.42 -2.19 55.73
CA VAL A 1 31.17 -1.41 55.68
C VAL A 1 30.12 -2.33 55.10
N SER A 2 29.07 -2.54 55.88
CA SER A 2 28.17 -3.70 55.89
C SER A 2 27.36 -3.88 54.61
N VAL A 3 27.17 -5.15 54.21
CA VAL A 3 26.41 -5.62 53.03
C VAL A 3 24.90 -5.32 53.14
N GLU A 4 24.45 -4.77 54.27
CA GLU A 4 23.05 -4.42 54.54
C GLU A 4 22.62 -3.04 54.01
N ALA A 5 23.55 -2.18 53.58
CA ALA A 5 23.23 -0.81 53.15
C ALA A 5 22.74 -0.68 51.69
N LEU A 6 22.72 -1.77 50.91
CA LEU A 6 22.34 -1.75 49.49
C LEU A 6 20.96 -2.36 49.20
N ALA A 7 20.25 -2.84 50.22
CA ALA A 7 18.92 -3.46 50.07
C ALA A 7 17.75 -2.47 49.95
N GLN A 8 18.02 -1.15 50.00
CA GLN A 8 16.99 -0.09 49.96
C GLN A 8 16.89 0.65 48.62
N HIS A 9 17.70 0.27 47.62
CA HIS A 9 17.51 0.76 46.26
C HIS A 9 17.08 -0.39 45.36
N ASP A 10 15.96 -0.19 44.67
CA ASP A 10 15.43 -1.08 43.65
C ASP A 10 16.39 -1.10 42.45
N PHE A 11 17.44 -1.91 42.55
CA PHE A 11 18.45 -2.03 41.50
C PHE A 11 17.89 -2.86 40.35
N SER A 12 17.46 -2.19 39.28
CA SER A 12 17.10 -2.86 38.03
C SER A 12 18.35 -3.36 37.31
N VAL A 13 18.71 -4.63 37.53
CA VAL A 13 19.80 -5.29 36.81
C VAL A 13 19.31 -5.64 35.40
N ARG A 14 19.88 -5.01 34.36
CA ARG A 14 19.63 -5.34 32.95
C ARG A 14 20.82 -6.06 32.34
N LEU A 15 20.56 -7.23 31.77
CA LEU A 15 21.56 -7.98 31.02
C LEU A 15 21.84 -7.29 29.67
N THR A 16 23.11 -7.11 29.34
CA THR A 16 23.60 -6.49 28.09
C THR A 16 24.58 -7.43 27.40
N GLY A 17 24.84 -7.21 26.11
CA GLY A 17 25.76 -8.01 25.29
C GLY A 17 25.16 -8.34 23.92
N GLN A 18 26.01 -8.54 22.91
CA GLN A 18 25.60 -8.90 21.55
C GLN A 18 24.59 -10.07 21.48
N PRO A 19 24.72 -11.16 22.28
CA PRO A 19 23.75 -12.25 22.27
C PRO A 19 22.37 -11.85 22.82
N VAL A 20 22.34 -11.02 23.87
CA VAL A 20 21.12 -10.57 24.54
C VAL A 20 20.38 -9.53 23.70
N ILE A 21 21.12 -8.62 23.04
CA ILE A 21 20.55 -7.65 22.09
C ILE A 21 20.01 -8.39 20.86
N GLY A 22 20.74 -9.37 20.32
CA GLY A 22 20.27 -10.18 19.20
C GLY A 22 18.97 -10.93 19.50
N GLN A 23 18.87 -11.53 20.70
CA GLN A 23 17.63 -12.19 21.13
C GLN A 23 16.50 -11.20 21.39
N ALA A 24 16.76 -10.06 22.02
CA ALA A 24 15.76 -9.00 22.20
C ALA A 24 15.26 -8.42 20.87
N PHE A 25 16.14 -8.29 19.88
CA PHE A 25 15.80 -7.86 18.53
C PHE A 25 14.95 -8.92 17.80
N ALA A 26 15.36 -10.19 17.86
CA ALA A 26 14.61 -11.31 17.30
C ALA A 26 13.21 -11.45 17.93
N GLN A 27 13.10 -11.29 19.26
CA GLN A 27 11.83 -11.28 19.98
C GLN A 27 10.96 -10.08 19.61
N SER A 28 11.55 -8.88 19.50
CA SER A 28 10.83 -7.67 19.09
C SER A 28 10.29 -7.79 17.66
N VAL A 29 11.09 -8.37 16.76
CA VAL A 29 10.70 -8.63 15.37
C VAL A 29 9.57 -9.66 15.30
N THR A 30 9.69 -10.80 16.00
CA THR A 30 8.64 -11.84 16.01
C THR A 30 7.34 -11.36 16.66
N GLN A 31 7.42 -10.60 17.75
CA GLN A 31 6.26 -9.96 18.39
C GLN A 31 5.57 -8.98 17.43
N SER A 32 6.35 -8.14 16.76
CA SER A 32 5.84 -7.15 15.79
C SER A 32 5.23 -7.82 14.56
N LEU A 33 5.86 -8.88 14.05
CA LEU A 33 5.32 -9.70 12.97
C LEU A 33 3.98 -10.32 13.37
N ARG A 34 3.88 -10.90 14.57
CA ARG A 34 2.65 -11.53 15.05
C ARG A 34 1.51 -10.52 15.24
N SER A 35 1.77 -9.37 15.85
CA SER A 35 0.73 -8.35 16.05
C SER A 35 0.32 -7.70 14.73
N SER A 36 1.28 -7.35 13.87
CA SER A 36 1.02 -6.72 12.57
C SER A 36 0.28 -7.66 11.63
N THR A 37 0.57 -8.96 11.67
CA THR A 37 -0.15 -9.98 10.87
C THR A 37 -1.60 -10.11 11.34
N LEU A 38 -1.84 -10.17 12.65
CA LEU A 38 -3.21 -10.25 13.18
C LEU A 38 -4.03 -8.99 12.87
N VAL A 39 -3.42 -7.80 13.05
CA VAL A 39 -4.07 -6.52 12.75
C VAL A 39 -4.36 -6.39 11.26
N SER A 40 -3.40 -6.74 10.39
CA SER A 40 -3.62 -6.68 8.93
C SER A 40 -4.68 -7.69 8.47
N LEU A 41 -4.73 -8.89 9.04
CA LEU A 41 -5.76 -9.89 8.72
C LEU A 41 -7.15 -9.43 9.18
N ALA A 42 -7.25 -8.83 10.37
CA ALA A 42 -8.51 -8.25 10.88
C ALA A 42 -8.95 -7.05 10.04
N ALA A 43 -8.03 -6.14 9.69
CA ALA A 43 -8.31 -5.01 8.81
C ALA A 43 -8.77 -5.48 7.42
N LEU A 44 -8.11 -6.49 6.85
CA LEU A 44 -8.52 -7.11 5.58
C LEU A 44 -9.93 -7.71 5.68
N ALA A 45 -10.23 -8.44 6.75
CA ALA A 45 -11.56 -9.00 6.99
C ALA A 45 -12.65 -7.92 7.09
N VAL A 46 -12.36 -6.81 7.79
CA VAL A 46 -13.25 -5.65 7.91
C VAL A 46 -13.46 -4.97 6.56
N VAL A 47 -12.40 -4.79 5.75
CA VAL A 47 -12.51 -4.27 4.39
C VAL A 47 -13.35 -5.19 3.50
N LEU A 48 -13.13 -6.51 3.57
CA LEU A 48 -13.94 -7.49 2.82
C LEU A 48 -15.43 -7.47 3.23
N LEU A 49 -15.71 -7.31 4.52
CA LEU A 49 -17.07 -7.21 5.07
C LEU A 49 -17.76 -5.90 4.66
N LEU A 50 -17.06 -4.76 4.80
CA LEU A 50 -17.59 -3.44 4.48
C LEU A 50 -17.84 -3.28 2.98
N PHE A 51 -16.92 -3.77 2.15
CA PHE A 51 -16.98 -3.49 0.72
C PHE A 51 -17.76 -4.55 -0.08
N ARG A 52 -17.97 -5.79 0.40
CA ARG A 52 -18.62 -6.91 -0.35
C ARG A 52 -18.19 -7.00 -1.82
N GLN A 53 -17.00 -6.51 -2.15
CA GLN A 53 -16.53 -6.24 -3.52
C GLN A 53 -15.15 -6.81 -3.72
N VAL A 54 -15.10 -8.14 -3.78
CA VAL A 54 -13.90 -8.88 -4.16
C VAL A 54 -13.34 -8.41 -5.52
N ARG A 55 -14.21 -7.88 -6.39
CA ARG A 55 -13.85 -7.31 -7.70
C ARG A 55 -13.00 -6.04 -7.61
N ALA A 56 -13.16 -5.23 -6.56
CA ALA A 56 -12.37 -3.99 -6.37
C ALA A 56 -10.92 -4.29 -5.96
N LEU A 57 -10.61 -5.52 -5.54
CA LEU A 57 -9.25 -5.94 -5.22
C LEU A 57 -8.41 -6.23 -6.47
N VAL A 58 -9.03 -6.50 -7.62
CA VAL A 58 -8.31 -6.87 -8.86
C VAL A 58 -7.42 -5.72 -9.36
N PRO A 59 -7.89 -4.46 -9.48
CA PRO A 59 -7.02 -3.34 -9.86
C PRO A 59 -5.97 -3.02 -8.80
N ALA A 60 -6.26 -3.26 -7.52
CA ALA A 60 -5.30 -3.06 -6.44
C ALA A 60 -4.11 -4.04 -6.54
N VAL A 61 -4.37 -5.33 -6.75
CA VAL A 61 -3.32 -6.34 -6.96
C VAL A 61 -2.52 -6.02 -8.22
N TRP A 62 -3.18 -5.61 -9.31
CA TRP A 62 -2.53 -5.15 -10.53
C TRP A 62 -1.55 -3.99 -10.28
N THR A 63 -1.99 -3.01 -9.50
CA THR A 63 -1.19 -1.84 -9.12
C THR A 63 0.07 -2.25 -8.36
N VAL A 64 -0.06 -3.14 -7.38
CA VAL A 64 1.08 -3.64 -6.60
C VAL A 64 2.05 -4.40 -7.49
N MET A 65 1.57 -5.26 -8.39
CA MET A 65 2.44 -6.01 -9.30
C MET A 65 3.23 -5.09 -10.22
N ILE A 66 2.61 -4.06 -10.80
CA ILE A 66 3.33 -3.08 -11.63
C ILE A 66 4.35 -2.30 -10.79
N THR A 67 3.94 -1.81 -9.62
CA THR A 67 4.81 -0.98 -8.77
C THR A 67 6.03 -1.79 -8.29
N ALA A 68 5.81 -3.00 -7.77
CA ALA A 68 6.88 -3.89 -7.32
C ALA A 68 7.77 -4.32 -8.49
N GLY A 69 7.17 -4.70 -9.63
CA GLY A 69 7.90 -5.12 -10.82
C GLY A 69 8.79 -4.02 -11.40
N VAL A 70 8.34 -2.76 -11.40
CA VAL A 70 9.16 -1.64 -11.87
C VAL A 70 10.27 -1.30 -10.88
N ILE A 71 10.00 -1.32 -9.58
CA ILE A 71 11.03 -1.10 -8.54
C ILE A 71 12.13 -2.18 -8.63
N GLU A 72 11.76 -3.44 -8.83
CA GLU A 72 12.70 -4.55 -8.98
C GLU A 72 13.49 -4.45 -10.29
N LEU A 73 12.85 -4.06 -11.40
CA LEU A 73 13.50 -3.85 -12.69
C LEU A 73 14.52 -2.68 -12.66
N LEU A 74 14.28 -1.67 -11.82
CA LEU A 74 15.21 -0.57 -11.58
C LEU A 74 16.44 -0.98 -10.75
N GLY A 75 16.52 -2.25 -10.32
CA GLY A 75 17.69 -2.81 -9.63
C GLY A 75 17.89 -2.28 -8.21
N HIS A 76 16.85 -1.70 -7.60
CA HIS A 76 16.92 -1.15 -6.25
C HIS A 76 16.50 -2.20 -5.21
N PRO A 77 17.27 -2.38 -4.12
CA PRO A 77 16.92 -3.33 -3.08
C PRO A 77 15.61 -2.91 -2.41
N ILE A 78 14.73 -3.90 -2.16
CA ILE A 78 13.50 -3.69 -1.40
C ILE A 78 13.89 -3.17 -0.01
N SER A 79 13.53 -1.92 0.26
CA SER A 79 13.78 -1.22 1.51
C SER A 79 12.46 -0.82 2.16
N ILE A 80 12.53 -0.25 3.36
CA ILE A 80 11.36 0.31 4.04
C ILE A 80 10.67 1.35 3.14
N GLY A 81 11.45 2.15 2.40
CA GLY A 81 10.93 3.15 1.46
C GLY A 81 10.08 2.52 0.35
N THR A 82 10.56 1.47 -0.31
CA THR A 82 9.81 0.78 -1.37
C THR A 82 8.57 0.06 -0.82
N GLY A 83 8.61 -0.42 0.43
CA GLY A 83 7.44 -0.96 1.11
C GLY A 83 6.35 0.10 1.33
N MET A 84 6.74 1.32 1.72
CA MET A 84 5.82 2.45 1.83
C MET A 84 5.22 2.85 0.48
N VAL A 85 6.03 2.89 -0.59
CA VAL A 85 5.56 3.14 -1.95
C VAL A 85 4.47 2.13 -2.34
N ALA A 86 4.73 0.84 -2.12
CA ALA A 86 3.77 -0.21 -2.45
C ALA A 86 2.44 -0.06 -1.69
N CYS A 87 2.48 0.27 -0.39
CA CYS A 87 1.29 0.51 0.42
C CYS A 87 0.47 1.72 -0.08
N ILE A 88 1.13 2.83 -0.40
CA ILE A 88 0.45 4.04 -0.89
C ILE A 88 -0.15 3.80 -2.27
N ALA A 89 0.60 3.18 -3.19
CA ALA A 89 0.12 2.83 -4.52
C ALA A 89 -1.08 1.88 -4.45
N LEU A 90 -1.03 0.85 -3.59
CA LEU A 90 -2.15 -0.05 -3.32
C LEU A 90 -3.39 0.74 -2.88
N GLY A 91 -3.26 1.63 -1.90
CA GLY A 91 -4.36 2.45 -1.40
C GLY A 91 -5.04 3.24 -2.52
N ALA A 92 -4.26 3.96 -3.33
CA ALA A 92 -4.78 4.70 -4.48
C ALA A 92 -5.46 3.79 -5.52
N GLY A 93 -4.90 2.60 -5.78
CA GLY A 93 -5.51 1.63 -6.69
C GLY A 93 -6.86 1.11 -6.19
N VAL A 94 -6.99 0.88 -4.88
CA VAL A 94 -8.27 0.53 -4.24
C VAL A 94 -9.26 1.69 -4.36
N ASP A 95 -8.83 2.92 -4.08
CA ASP A 95 -9.69 4.10 -4.17
C ASP A 95 -10.25 4.30 -5.59
N PHE A 96 -9.41 4.21 -6.62
CA PHE A 96 -9.83 4.33 -8.02
C PHE A 96 -10.79 3.19 -8.42
N ALA A 97 -10.52 1.96 -7.97
CA ALA A 97 -11.38 0.81 -8.23
C ALA A 97 -12.75 0.94 -7.56
N ILE A 98 -12.79 1.43 -6.32
CA ILE A 98 -14.04 1.70 -5.58
C ILE A 98 -14.83 2.78 -6.30
N HIS A 99 -14.18 3.89 -6.65
CA HIS A 99 -14.82 5.05 -7.29
C HIS A 99 -15.51 4.66 -8.62
N LEU A 100 -14.79 3.95 -9.50
CA LEU A 100 -15.35 3.41 -10.74
C LEU A 100 -16.38 2.31 -10.49
N GLY A 101 -16.14 1.42 -9.54
CA GLY A 101 -17.03 0.31 -9.23
C GLY A 101 -18.40 0.78 -8.69
N VAL A 102 -18.42 1.82 -7.87
CA VAL A 102 -19.66 2.44 -7.37
C VAL A 102 -20.44 3.05 -8.53
N ARG A 103 -19.79 3.80 -9.42
CA ARG A 103 -20.42 4.37 -10.61
C ARG A 103 -20.98 3.30 -11.54
N ALA A 104 -20.20 2.24 -11.81
CA ALA A 104 -20.61 1.14 -12.67
C ALA A 104 -21.85 0.42 -12.13
N ARG A 105 -21.95 0.21 -10.82
CA ARG A 105 -23.14 -0.44 -10.24
C ARG A 105 -24.38 0.44 -10.27
N GLY A 106 -24.22 1.75 -10.08
CA GLY A 106 -25.32 2.71 -10.16
C GLY A 106 -25.85 2.94 -11.59
N SER A 107 -25.06 2.58 -12.60
CA SER A 107 -25.45 2.67 -14.01
C SER A 107 -26.57 1.66 -14.35
N GLN A 108 -27.53 2.10 -15.16
CA GLN A 108 -28.55 1.27 -15.80
C GLN A 108 -28.22 0.90 -17.25
N ALA A 109 -27.06 1.32 -17.77
CA ALA A 109 -26.69 1.00 -19.15
C ALA A 109 -26.47 -0.49 -19.37
N SER A 110 -26.51 -0.87 -20.65
CA SER A 110 -26.17 -2.23 -21.10
C SER A 110 -24.73 -2.60 -20.75
N HIS A 111 -23.82 -1.63 -20.75
CA HIS A 111 -22.40 -1.79 -20.42
C HIS A 111 -21.99 -0.86 -19.26
N PRO A 112 -22.31 -1.24 -18.01
CA PRO A 112 -22.09 -0.38 -16.83
C PRO A 112 -20.62 -0.01 -16.62
N GLY A 113 -19.70 -0.94 -16.89
CA GLY A 113 -18.27 -0.69 -16.74
C GLY A 113 -17.73 0.34 -17.73
N ARG A 114 -18.20 0.32 -18.99
CA ARG A 114 -17.79 1.30 -20.01
C ARG A 114 -18.33 2.68 -19.71
N GLU A 115 -19.62 2.78 -19.35
CA GLU A 115 -20.22 4.07 -19.01
C GLU A 115 -19.50 4.72 -17.82
N ALA A 116 -19.16 3.93 -16.79
CA ALA A 116 -18.41 4.43 -15.65
C ALA A 116 -17.01 4.95 -16.04
N THR A 117 -16.30 4.23 -16.92
CA THR A 117 -15.01 4.69 -17.41
C THR A 117 -15.10 5.90 -18.32
N ASP A 118 -16.14 6.02 -19.13
CA ASP A 118 -16.32 7.19 -20.00
C ASP A 118 -16.65 8.43 -19.17
N ALA A 119 -17.41 8.27 -18.08
CA ALA A 119 -17.77 9.37 -17.19
C ALA A 119 -16.63 9.81 -16.24
N LEU A 120 -15.85 8.86 -15.70
CA LEU A 120 -14.90 9.12 -14.61
C LEU A 120 -13.45 8.76 -14.92
N GLY A 121 -13.20 8.02 -16.00
CA GLY A 121 -11.85 7.57 -16.36
C GLY A 121 -10.89 8.71 -16.62
N GLY A 122 -11.35 9.77 -17.32
CA GLY A 122 -10.54 10.98 -17.53
C GLY A 122 -10.17 11.68 -16.21
N VAL A 123 -11.11 11.76 -15.26
CA VAL A 123 -10.87 12.36 -13.93
C VAL A 123 -9.86 11.54 -13.13
N ILE A 124 -9.96 10.21 -13.17
CA ILE A 124 -9.04 9.30 -12.47
C ILE A 124 -7.64 9.37 -13.07
N LEU A 125 -7.52 9.42 -14.40
CA LEU A 125 -6.23 9.58 -15.06
C LEU A 125 -5.59 10.92 -14.73
N ALA A 126 -6.35 12.01 -14.77
CA ALA A 126 -5.88 13.34 -14.36
C ALA A 126 -5.41 13.34 -12.90
N THR A 127 -6.13 12.65 -12.02
CA THR A 127 -5.73 12.49 -10.61
C THR A 127 -4.42 11.71 -10.48
N GLY A 128 -4.27 10.59 -11.21
CA GLY A 128 -3.02 9.83 -11.23
C GLY A 128 -1.83 10.66 -11.72
N VAL A 129 -2.02 11.45 -12.79
CA VAL A 129 -0.99 12.37 -13.31
C VAL A 129 -0.65 13.44 -12.28
N GLN A 130 -1.65 14.07 -11.66
CA GLN A 130 -1.44 15.09 -10.64
C GLN A 130 -0.62 14.55 -9.46
N LEU A 131 -0.96 13.37 -8.96
CA LEU A 131 -0.21 12.76 -7.86
C LEU A 131 1.21 12.38 -8.29
N ALA A 132 1.38 11.84 -9.50
CA ALA A 132 2.71 11.51 -10.02
C ALA A 132 3.60 12.75 -10.13
N VAL A 133 3.09 13.85 -10.67
CA VAL A 133 3.83 15.13 -10.75
C VAL A 133 4.17 15.65 -9.34
N ALA A 134 3.25 15.54 -8.39
CA ALA A 134 3.51 15.95 -7.01
C ALA A 134 4.67 15.18 -6.36
N PHE A 135 4.80 13.88 -6.63
CA PHE A 135 5.90 13.07 -6.10
C PHE A 135 7.20 13.19 -6.90
N LEU A 136 7.14 13.52 -8.20
CA LEU A 136 8.32 13.77 -9.02
C LEU A 136 9.12 15.00 -8.57
N VAL A 137 8.50 15.93 -7.82
CA VAL A 137 9.23 17.03 -7.16
C VAL A 137 10.36 16.52 -6.26
N LEU A 138 10.24 15.31 -5.70
CA LEU A 138 11.30 14.70 -4.87
C LEU A 138 12.59 14.40 -5.63
N LEU A 139 12.57 14.40 -6.97
CA LEU A 139 13.79 14.31 -7.78
C LEU A 139 14.74 15.49 -7.57
N ALA A 140 14.22 16.64 -7.12
CA ALA A 140 15.03 17.80 -6.79
C ALA A 140 15.81 17.65 -5.46
N SER A 141 15.56 16.58 -4.69
CA SER A 141 16.26 16.30 -3.44
C SER A 141 17.69 15.85 -3.70
N GLU A 142 18.64 16.23 -2.84
CA GLU A 142 20.03 15.72 -2.89
C GLU A 142 20.17 14.31 -2.28
N MET A 143 19.15 13.82 -1.58
CA MET A 143 19.17 12.49 -0.97
C MET A 143 18.62 11.43 -1.94
N PRO A 144 19.44 10.45 -2.40
CA PRO A 144 19.01 9.42 -3.32
C PRO A 144 17.77 8.60 -2.87
N PRO A 145 17.59 8.27 -1.57
CA PRO A 145 16.39 7.56 -1.12
C PRO A 145 15.08 8.32 -1.37
N LEU A 146 15.09 9.65 -1.28
CA LEU A 146 13.91 10.49 -1.55
C LEU A 146 13.58 10.53 -3.04
N GLN A 147 14.61 10.59 -3.90
CA GLN A 147 14.43 10.53 -5.36
C GLN A 147 13.79 9.21 -5.79
N GLN A 148 14.31 8.08 -5.28
CA GLN A 148 13.77 6.74 -5.54
C GLN A 148 12.33 6.59 -5.07
N PHE A 149 12.02 7.13 -3.88
CA PHE A 149 10.66 7.14 -3.34
C PHE A 149 9.70 7.91 -4.25
N GLY A 150 10.11 9.09 -4.74
CA GLY A 150 9.32 9.90 -5.67
C GLY A 150 9.04 9.21 -7.00
N VAL A 151 10.06 8.60 -7.61
CA VAL A 151 9.91 7.85 -8.87
C VAL A 151 9.00 6.63 -8.67
N GLY A 152 9.21 5.88 -7.59
CA GLY A 152 8.40 4.70 -7.28
C GLY A 152 6.91 5.05 -7.13
N LEU A 153 6.60 6.15 -6.43
CA LEU A 153 5.22 6.63 -6.29
C LEU A 153 4.65 7.11 -7.61
N ALA A 154 5.39 7.87 -8.38
CA ALA A 154 4.92 8.36 -9.68
C ALA A 154 4.51 7.21 -10.60
N VAL A 155 5.35 6.16 -10.68
CA VAL A 155 5.04 4.95 -11.46
C VAL A 155 3.85 4.20 -10.86
N GLY A 156 3.85 3.95 -9.55
CA GLY A 156 2.81 3.16 -8.92
C GLY A 156 1.42 3.78 -9.03
N LEU A 157 1.33 5.10 -8.83
CA LEU A 157 0.08 5.85 -8.91
C LEU A 157 -0.43 5.96 -10.35
N MET A 158 0.47 6.08 -11.32
CA MET A 158 0.10 6.03 -12.73
C MET A 158 -0.36 4.63 -13.16
N GLY A 159 0.33 3.59 -12.69
CA GLY A 159 -0.09 2.20 -12.85
C GLY A 159 -1.46 1.93 -12.22
N ALA A 160 -1.74 2.55 -11.07
CA ALA A 160 -3.02 2.46 -10.38
C ALA A 160 -4.16 3.06 -11.21
N ALA A 161 -3.99 4.30 -11.67
CA ALA A 161 -5.00 5.01 -12.43
C ALA A 161 -5.28 4.33 -13.78
N THR A 162 -4.23 3.97 -14.52
CA THR A 162 -4.38 3.27 -15.80
C THR A 162 -4.97 1.89 -15.62
N GLY A 163 -4.49 1.12 -14.64
CA GLY A 163 -5.01 -0.20 -14.30
C GLY A 163 -6.50 -0.17 -13.97
N ALA A 164 -6.93 0.77 -13.12
CA ALA A 164 -8.33 0.91 -12.74
C ALA A 164 -9.24 1.18 -13.96
N VAL A 165 -8.85 2.11 -14.84
CA VAL A 165 -9.61 2.44 -16.05
C VAL A 165 -9.66 1.26 -17.03
N TRP A 166 -8.56 0.53 -17.19
CA TRP A 166 -8.50 -0.61 -18.11
C TRP A 166 -9.25 -1.85 -17.60
N LEU A 167 -9.22 -2.09 -16.28
CA LEU A 167 -9.83 -3.27 -15.68
C LEU A 167 -11.33 -3.12 -15.45
N THR A 168 -11.82 -1.91 -15.20
CA THR A 168 -13.24 -1.66 -14.87
C THR A 168 -14.24 -2.21 -15.92
N PRO A 169 -14.05 -2.01 -17.24
CA PRO A 169 -14.98 -2.52 -18.25
C PRO A 169 -15.02 -4.06 -18.29
N ARG A 170 -13.90 -4.71 -17.97
CA ARG A 170 -13.79 -6.17 -17.91
C ARG A 170 -14.39 -6.73 -16.62
N LEU A 171 -14.23 -6.01 -15.51
CA LEU A 171 -14.79 -6.37 -14.22
C LEU A 171 -16.30 -6.17 -14.19
N PHE A 172 -16.86 -5.21 -14.93
CA PHE A 172 -18.30 -4.97 -15.04
C PHE A 172 -18.80 -5.22 -16.47
N PRO A 173 -18.94 -6.51 -16.86
CA PRO A 173 -19.37 -6.89 -18.20
C PRO A 173 -20.83 -6.47 -18.48
N PRO A 174 -21.25 -6.50 -19.75
CA PRO A 174 -22.61 -6.14 -20.12
C PRO A 174 -23.67 -6.98 -19.40
N ARG A 175 -24.77 -6.33 -19.03
CA ARG A 175 -25.95 -7.03 -18.50
C ARG A 175 -26.56 -7.85 -19.64
N ARG A 176 -26.47 -9.18 -19.53
CA ARG A 176 -27.24 -10.09 -20.39
C ARG A 176 -28.70 -9.94 -20.00
N GLY A 177 -29.50 -9.36 -20.89
CA GLY A 177 -30.96 -9.32 -20.78
C GLY A 177 -31.57 -10.69 -20.94
#